data_AF-A0AA42ASM4-F1
#
_entry.id   AF-A0AA42ASM4-F1
#
_cell.length_a   1.000
_cell.length_b   1.000
_cell.length_c   1.000
_cell.angle_alpha   90.00
_cell.angle_beta   90.00
_cell.angle_gamma   90.00
#
_symmetry.space_group_name_H-M   'P 1'
#
loop_
_entity.id
_entity.type
_entity.pdbx_description
1 polymer ?
#
loop_
_entity_poly.entity_id
_entity_poly.type
_entity_poly.pdbx_seq_one_letter_code
_entity_poly.pdbx_strand_id
1 'polypeptide(L)'
;MATKKIHLFRQSAVEAGTPKDYYINPSEKLMSRASDWSAVEHEDCIEVILNRKALGDNIIIKRYDNQAIFDRENKINQFCYIFNTDFLDTNGMKSEFKDDIAKIYHMKIKVEENNKKNKNKNKKKNNKKMN
;
A
#
# COMPACT_ATOMS: atom_id res chain seq x y z
N MET A 1 9.59 -24.22 4.69
CA MET A 1 9.71 -22.86 4.13
C MET A 1 9.05 -21.91 5.11
N ALA A 2 9.80 -21.00 5.74
CA ALA A 2 9.19 -20.00 6.61
C ALA A 2 8.28 -19.11 5.74
N THR A 3 7.00 -19.02 6.08
CA THR A 3 6.08 -18.06 5.48
C THR A 3 6.59 -16.66 5.79
N LYS A 4 6.96 -15.93 4.75
CA LYS A 4 7.43 -14.56 4.88
C LYS A 4 6.28 -13.69 5.38
N LYS A 5 6.38 -13.21 6.63
CA LYS A 5 5.36 -12.35 7.24
C LYS A 5 5.38 -10.99 6.57
N ILE A 6 4.26 -10.60 5.96
CA ILE A 6 4.04 -9.25 5.43
C ILE A 6 3.33 -8.45 6.54
N HIS A 7 3.81 -7.24 6.83
CA HIS A 7 3.24 -6.37 7.84
C HIS A 7 2.18 -5.45 7.24
N LEU A 8 1.16 -5.12 8.02
CA LEU A 8 0.15 -4.15 7.58
C LEU A 8 0.77 -2.79 7.26
N PHE A 9 1.61 -2.30 8.17
CA PHE A 9 2.28 -1.01 8.05
C PHE A 9 3.78 -1.14 7.89
N ARG A 10 4.36 -0.21 7.11
CA ARG A 10 5.79 -0.15 6.87
C ARG A 10 6.62 0.07 8.13
N GLN A 11 6.14 0.89 9.06
CA GLN A 11 6.85 1.11 10.31
C GLN A 11 7.09 -0.20 11.07
N SER A 12 6.06 -1.04 11.18
CA SER A 12 6.16 -2.36 11.80
C SER A 12 7.11 -3.30 11.05
N ALA A 13 7.18 -3.21 9.72
CA ALA A 13 8.14 -3.96 8.91
C ALA A 13 9.58 -3.50 9.15
N VAL A 14 9.82 -2.19 9.31
CA VAL A 14 11.14 -1.64 9.65
C VAL A 14 11.59 -2.12 11.04
N GLU A 15 10.70 -2.07 12.03
CA GLU A 15 10.97 -2.53 13.40
C GLU A 15 11.27 -4.03 13.46
N ALA A 16 10.66 -4.83 12.59
CA ALA A 16 10.89 -6.27 12.47
C ALA A 16 12.13 -6.65 11.63
N GLY A 17 12.87 -5.67 11.09
CA GLY A 17 14.03 -5.93 10.24
C GLY A 17 13.68 -6.36 8.80
N THR A 18 12.42 -6.23 8.39
CA THR A 18 11.89 -6.63 7.09
C THR A 18 11.30 -5.43 6.31
N PRO A 19 12.03 -4.32 6.11
CA PRO A 19 11.48 -3.02 5.67
C PRO A 19 10.80 -3.02 4.28
N LYS A 20 10.92 -4.10 3.51
CA LYS A 20 10.27 -4.30 2.20
C LYS A 20 8.93 -5.02 2.30
N ASP A 21 8.62 -5.62 3.45
CA ASP A 21 7.56 -6.61 3.61
C ASP A 21 6.36 -5.96 4.29
N TYR A 22 5.75 -5.01 3.59
CA TYR A 22 4.59 -4.27 4.08
C TYR A 22 3.53 -4.07 3.01
N TYR A 23 2.29 -3.86 3.42
CA TYR A 23 1.20 -3.48 2.51
C TYR A 23 1.02 -1.97 2.37
N ILE A 24 0.96 -1.23 3.48
CA ILE A 24 0.64 0.21 3.50
C ILE A 24 1.74 1.01 4.21
N ASN A 25 2.01 2.22 3.71
CA ASN A 25 2.88 3.22 4.31
C ASN A 25 2.09 4.54 4.47
N PRO A 26 1.40 4.75 5.61
CA PRO A 26 0.63 5.97 5.86
C PRO A 26 1.56 7.17 6.07
N SER A 27 1.10 8.39 5.74
CA SER A 27 1.81 9.61 6.12
C SER A 27 1.70 9.89 7.61
N GLU A 28 2.63 10.64 8.17
CA GLU A 28 2.56 11.09 9.57
C GLU A 28 1.27 11.85 9.85
N LYS A 29 0.81 12.65 8.89
CA LYS A 29 -0.44 13.40 9.01
C LYS A 29 -1.67 12.49 9.04
N LEU A 30 -1.65 11.37 8.30
CA LEU A 30 -2.70 10.37 8.40
C LEU A 30 -2.60 9.63 9.75
N MET A 31 -1.40 9.26 10.17
CA MET A 31 -1.16 8.62 11.47
C MET A 31 -1.58 9.49 12.66
N SER A 32 -1.45 10.83 12.58
CA SER A 32 -1.88 11.74 13.65
C SER A 32 -3.40 11.84 13.81
N ARG A 33 -4.18 11.26 12.88
CA ARG A 33 -5.64 11.15 12.91
C ARG A 33 -6.09 9.69 12.95
N ALA A 34 -5.43 8.85 13.73
CA ALA A 34 -5.70 7.42 13.82
C ALA A 34 -7.17 7.05 14.20
N SER A 35 -7.96 7.97 14.76
CA SER A 35 -9.39 7.76 15.01
C SER A 35 -10.26 7.87 13.75
N ASP A 36 -9.75 8.57 12.73
CA ASP A 36 -10.50 8.98 11.55
C ASP A 36 -10.22 8.08 10.34
N TRP A 37 -9.36 7.07 10.52
CA TRP A 37 -9.12 6.04 9.53
C TRP A 37 -8.68 4.74 10.19
N SER A 38 -8.80 3.65 9.45
CA SER A 38 -8.25 2.35 9.85
C SER A 38 -7.83 1.55 8.63
N ALA A 39 -6.90 0.64 8.80
CA ALA A 39 -6.62 -0.40 7.83
C ALA A 39 -6.81 -1.77 8.49
N VAL A 40 -7.46 -2.69 7.79
CA VAL A 40 -7.74 -4.05 8.24
C VAL A 40 -7.21 -5.02 7.20
N GLU A 41 -6.42 -6.00 7.64
CA GLU A 41 -5.98 -7.09 6.79
C GLU A 41 -7.05 -8.19 6.77
N HIS A 42 -7.54 -8.51 5.56
CA HIS A 42 -8.39 -9.66 5.28
C HIS A 42 -7.59 -10.72 4.52
N GLU A 43 -8.16 -11.91 4.31
CA GLU A 43 -7.49 -13.00 3.59
C GLU A 43 -7.03 -12.58 2.18
N ASP A 44 -7.94 -11.98 1.41
CA ASP A 44 -7.72 -11.63 0.00
C ASP A 44 -7.42 -10.14 -0.26
N CYS A 45 -7.58 -9.27 0.74
CA CYS A 45 -7.44 -7.83 0.53
C CYS A 45 -7.01 -7.08 1.79
N ILE A 46 -6.66 -5.81 1.61
CA ILE A 46 -6.52 -4.83 2.67
C ILE A 46 -7.67 -3.83 2.52
N GLU A 47 -8.51 -3.73 3.55
CA GLU A 47 -9.57 -2.74 3.62
C GLU A 47 -9.04 -1.49 4.32
N VAL A 48 -9.18 -0.33 3.69
CA VAL A 48 -8.87 0.97 4.26
C VAL A 48 -10.18 1.73 4.42
N ILE A 49 -10.50 2.13 5.64
CA ILE A 49 -11.69 2.89 6.00
C ILE A 49 -11.25 4.31 6.34
N LEU A 50 -11.90 5.31 5.75
CA LEU A 50 -11.59 6.72 5.92
C LEU A 50 -12.84 7.50 6.26
N ASN A 51 -12.81 8.29 7.34
CA ASN A 51 -13.80 9.32 7.63
C ASN A 51 -13.44 10.59 6.85
N ARG A 52 -14.06 10.75 5.67
CA ARG A 52 -13.80 11.86 4.75
C ARG A 52 -14.14 13.21 5.36
N LYS A 53 -15.17 13.28 6.21
CA LYS A 53 -15.55 14.54 6.86
C LYS A 53 -14.53 14.99 7.90
N ALA A 54 -13.97 14.05 8.66
CA ALA A 54 -12.95 14.35 9.66
C ALA A 54 -11.57 14.64 9.05
N LEU A 55 -11.21 13.92 7.97
CA LEU A 55 -9.94 14.09 7.26
C LEU A 55 -9.97 15.24 6.23
N GLY A 56 -11.16 15.74 5.89
CA GLY A 56 -11.39 16.68 4.80
C GLY A 56 -11.39 15.99 3.42
N ASP A 57 -11.90 16.69 2.41
CA ASP A 57 -12.10 16.11 1.07
C ASP A 57 -10.81 15.79 0.29
N ASN A 58 -9.64 16.17 0.81
CA ASN A 58 -8.35 16.05 0.12
C ASN A 58 -7.51 14.86 0.62
N ILE A 59 -8.12 13.68 0.71
CA ILE A 59 -7.36 12.44 0.94
C ILE A 59 -6.69 12.03 -0.36
N ILE A 60 -5.36 11.91 -0.36
CA ILE A 60 -4.61 11.49 -1.53
C ILE A 60 -4.19 10.03 -1.39
N ILE A 61 -4.64 9.17 -2.28
CA ILE A 61 -4.13 7.81 -2.38
C ILE A 61 -3.00 7.85 -3.41
N LYS A 62 -1.75 7.64 -2.99
CA LYS A 62 -0.62 7.62 -3.92
C LYS A 62 -0.18 6.20 -4.20
N ARG A 63 -0.12 5.88 -5.49
CA ARG A 63 0.52 4.66 -5.99
C ARG A 63 2.00 4.96 -6.24
N TYR A 64 2.88 4.18 -5.63
CA TYR A 64 4.29 4.16 -6.00
C TYR A 64 4.66 2.77 -6.51
N ASP A 65 4.93 2.68 -7.80
CA ASP A 65 5.52 1.50 -8.40
C ASP A 65 7.01 1.46 -7.99
N ASN A 66 7.35 0.58 -7.03
CA ASN A 66 8.71 0.23 -6.64
C ASN A 66 9.65 1.32 -6.07
N GLN A 67 9.16 2.50 -5.65
CA GLN A 67 10.06 3.60 -5.19
C GLN A 67 10.07 3.91 -3.68
N ALA A 68 9.25 3.27 -2.85
CA ALA A 68 9.27 3.50 -1.40
C ALA A 68 10.39 2.72 -0.66
N ILE A 69 11.54 2.51 -1.29
CA ILE A 69 12.65 1.73 -0.72
C ILE A 69 13.63 2.60 0.09
N PHE A 70 13.68 3.92 -0.12
CA PHE A 70 14.76 4.73 0.50
C PHE A 70 14.34 5.76 1.56
N ASP A 71 13.12 6.30 1.55
CA ASP A 71 12.68 7.20 2.62
C ASP A 71 11.94 6.42 3.69
N ARG A 72 12.42 6.38 4.94
CA ARG A 72 11.76 5.76 6.11
C ARG A 72 10.35 6.34 6.39
N GLU A 73 10.10 7.53 5.90
CA GLU A 73 8.87 8.30 6.14
C GLU A 73 8.16 8.62 4.83
N ASN A 74 6.83 8.53 4.86
CA ASN A 74 6.01 9.17 3.85
C ASN A 74 5.95 10.68 4.15
N LYS A 75 6.88 11.44 3.56
CA LYS A 75 7.05 12.90 3.73
C LYS A 75 5.94 13.77 3.11
N ILE A 76 4.84 13.17 2.65
CA ILE A 76 3.73 13.91 2.06
C ILE A 76 2.94 14.58 3.19
N ASN A 77 2.90 15.92 3.19
CA ASN A 77 2.21 16.73 4.20
C ASN A 77 0.66 16.78 4.03
N GLN A 78 0.07 15.69 3.54
CA GLN A 78 -1.36 15.52 3.30
C GLN A 78 -1.82 14.19 3.93
N PHE A 79 -3.13 14.07 4.15
CA PHE A 79 -3.75 12.81 4.55
C PHE A 79 -3.61 11.83 3.37
N CYS A 80 -2.63 10.94 3.46
CA CYS A 80 -2.32 10.03 2.37
C CYS A 80 -1.69 8.75 2.88
N TYR A 81 -1.73 7.73 2.04
CA TYR A 81 -0.96 6.52 2.22
C TYR A 81 -0.44 6.03 0.87
N ILE A 82 0.65 5.28 0.95
CA ILE A 82 1.26 4.58 -0.17
C ILE A 82 1.00 3.09 0.03
N PHE A 83 0.57 2.39 -1.02
CA PHE A 83 0.40 0.94 -0.96
C PHE A 83 1.46 0.23 -1.80
N ASN A 84 1.90 -0.95 -1.35
CA ASN A 84 3.00 -1.70 -1.93
C ASN A 84 2.53 -2.60 -3.07
N THR A 85 2.92 -2.26 -4.29
CA THR A 85 2.47 -2.95 -5.52
C THR A 85 3.19 -4.26 -5.80
N ASP A 86 4.16 -4.65 -4.96
CA ASP A 86 4.73 -6.00 -4.97
C ASP A 86 3.80 -7.04 -4.30
N PHE A 87 2.86 -6.57 -3.46
CA PHE A 87 1.90 -7.44 -2.75
C PHE A 87 0.44 -7.11 -3.03
N LEU A 88 0.15 -5.89 -3.50
CA LEU A 88 -1.21 -5.42 -3.77
C LEU A 88 -1.41 -5.20 -5.27
N ASP A 89 -2.56 -5.64 -5.78
CA ASP A 89 -2.94 -5.44 -7.16
C ASP A 89 -3.50 -4.04 -7.38
N THR A 90 -2.94 -3.36 -8.38
CA THR A 90 -3.27 -1.98 -8.71
C THR A 90 -4.53 -1.86 -9.55
N ASN A 91 -4.96 -2.95 -10.18
CA ASN A 91 -6.10 -2.97 -11.10
C ASN A 91 -7.37 -3.49 -10.41
N GLY A 92 -7.23 -4.30 -9.36
CA GLY A 92 -8.33 -4.83 -8.56
C GLY A 92 -8.86 -3.90 -7.46
N MET A 93 -8.50 -2.61 -7.45
CA MET A 93 -8.97 -1.68 -6.42
C MET A 93 -10.50 -1.49 -6.52
N LYS A 94 -11.21 -1.74 -5.42
CA LYS A 94 -12.64 -1.44 -5.30
C LYS A 94 -12.83 -0.35 -4.26
N SER A 95 -13.83 0.50 -4.44
CA SER A 95 -14.20 1.50 -3.46
C SER A 95 -15.70 1.56 -3.26
N GLU A 96 -16.10 1.74 -2.01
CA GLU A 96 -17.48 1.98 -1.60
C GLU A 96 -17.53 3.30 -0.84
N PHE A 97 -18.50 4.14 -1.20
CA PHE A 97 -18.72 5.42 -0.56
C PHE A 97 -20.13 5.41 0.03
N LYS A 98 -20.21 5.55 1.34
CA LYS A 98 -21.48 5.67 2.04
C LYS A 98 -21.35 6.78 3.07
N ASP A 99 -22.18 7.80 2.91
CA ASP A 99 -22.15 9.01 3.74
C ASP A 99 -20.73 9.62 3.75
N ASP A 100 -20.20 9.91 4.94
CA ASP A 100 -18.86 10.46 5.16
C ASP A 100 -17.76 9.38 5.19
N ILE A 101 -18.09 8.11 4.95
CA ILE A 101 -17.15 6.98 5.01
C ILE A 101 -16.78 6.51 3.62
N ALA A 102 -15.48 6.48 3.34
CA ALA A 102 -14.92 5.78 2.18
C ALA A 102 -14.28 4.46 2.64
N LYS A 103 -14.68 3.36 2.01
CA LYS A 103 -14.02 2.06 2.13
C LYS A 103 -13.29 1.76 0.84
N ILE A 104 -12.03 1.39 0.93
CA ILE A 104 -11.17 1.10 -0.21
C ILE A 104 -10.56 -0.28 0.00
N TYR A 105 -10.76 -1.17 -0.98
CA TYR A 105 -10.26 -2.53 -0.96
C TYR A 105 -9.08 -2.65 -1.90
N HIS A 106 -7.89 -2.91 -1.35
CA HIS A 106 -6.68 -3.24 -2.10
C HIS A 106 -6.52 -4.76 -2.15
N MET A 107 -6.75 -5.36 -3.32
CA MET A 107 -6.65 -6.81 -3.46
C MET A 107 -5.20 -7.28 -3.34
N LYS A 108 -4.97 -8.40 -2.66
CA LYS A 108 -3.66 -9.06 -2.60
C LYS A 108 -3.37 -9.79 -3.90
N ILE A 109 -2.13 -9.72 -4.36
CA ILE A 109 -1.68 -10.48 -5.53
C ILE A 109 -1.57 -11.95 -5.12
N LYS A 110 -2.30 -12.84 -5.79
CA LYS A 110 -2.18 -14.29 -5.58
C LYS A 110 -0.77 -14.74 -5.99
N VAL A 111 -0.18 -15.66 -5.23
CA VAL A 111 1.21 -16.15 -5.44
C VAL A 111 1.47 -16.58 -6.89
N GLU A 112 0.46 -17.14 -7.57
CA GLU A 112 0.54 -17.56 -8.97
C GLU A 112 0.70 -16.39 -9.97
N GLU A 113 0.13 -15.23 -9.68
CA GLU A 113 0.19 -14.03 -10.53
C GLU A 113 1.52 -13.27 -10.38
N ASN A 114 2.15 -13.38 -9.20
CA ASN A 114 3.44 -12.75 -8.92
C ASN A 114 4.57 -13.28 -9.82
N ASN A 115 4.51 -14.55 -10.23
CA ASN A 115 5.46 -15.15 -11.17
C ASN A 115 5.36 -14.56 -12.59
N LYS A 116 4.17 -14.14 -13.03
CA LYS A 116 3.98 -13.47 -14.33
C LYS A 116 4.42 -12.00 -14.28
N LYS A 117 4.09 -11.26 -13.22
CA LYS A 117 4.52 -9.86 -13.03
C LYS A 117 6.06 -9.75 -12.95
N ASN A 118 6.73 -10.65 -12.23
CA ASN A 118 8.20 -10.64 -12.11
C ASN A 118 8.92 -10.97 -13.43
N LYS A 119 8.40 -11.91 -14.24
CA LYS A 119 8.93 -12.19 -15.59
C LYS A 119 8.83 -10.97 -16.52
N ASN A 120 7.72 -10.24 -16.48
CA ASN A 120 7.52 -9.04 -17.29
C ASN A 120 8.33 -7.82 -16.78
N LYS A 121 8.49 -7.66 -15.45
CA LYS A 121 9.35 -6.62 -14.84
C LYS A 121 10.83 -6.82 -15.24
N ASN A 122 11.33 -8.06 -15.26
CA ASN A 122 12.71 -8.36 -15.66
C ASN A 122 12.96 -8.11 -17.16
N LYS A 123 12.00 -8.42 -18.04
CA LYS A 123 12.07 -8.07 -19.48
C LYS A 123 12.17 -6.55 -19.70
N LYS A 124 11.37 -5.74 -19.00
CA LYS A 124 11.41 -4.27 -19.12
C LYS A 124 12.71 -3.65 -18.58
N LYS A 125 13.29 -4.20 -17.51
CA LYS A 125 14.58 -3.73 -16.96
C LYS A 125 15.75 -4.01 -17.91
N ASN A 126 15.75 -5.14 -18.61
CA ASN A 126 16.82 -5.48 -19.54
C ASN A 126 16.80 -4.61 -20.81
N ASN A 127 15.61 -4.28 -21.33
CA ASN A 127 15.50 -3.38 -22.50
C ASN A 127 15.92 -1.94 -22.19
N LYS A 128 15.86 -1.50 -20.93
CA LYS A 128 16.23 -0.13 -20.52
C LYS A 128 17.73 0.04 -20.26
N LYS A 129 18.51 -1.05 -20.23
CA LYS A 129 19.98 -1.04 -20.05
C LYS A 129 20.76 -1.12 -21.37
N MET A 130 20.08 -1.28 -22.50
CA MET A 130 20.69 -1.43 -23.83
C MET A 130 20.53 -0.19 -24.73
N ASN A 131 19.98 0.91 -24.21
CA ASN A 131 19.91 2.20 -24.90
C ASN A 131 20.73 3.25 -24.15
#